data_AF-A0A363NV02-F1
#
_entry.id   AF-A0A363NV02-F1
#
_cell.length_a   1.000
_cell.length_b   1.000
_cell.length_c   1.000
_cell.angle_alpha   90.00
_cell.angle_beta   90.00
_cell.angle_gamma   90.00
#
_symmetry.space_group_name_H-M   'P 1'
#
loop_
_entity.id
_entity.type
_entity.pdbx_description
1 polymer ?
#
loop_
_entity_poly.entity_id
_entity_poly.type
_entity_poly.pdbx_seq_one_letter_code
_entity_poly.pdbx_strand_id
1 'polypeptide(L)'
;MQSNQEKLVAHFLEQLNLNNSTFSPETYAKLAAKQSAIVSIEDVIAYINTLGEELNSEENINELIEKIEDETSILVHKLKFITASDRPKVLVLDQIEPLEINESAYLQESIKIAGGIPTTTPHEADKIILIDSDETVFTRIPLLLNDPSIAQSKAIELDQLFIMTKPGFAQTPGYEYLTELESLAEIFQPKYFVYGHEGKDWLQFQLK
;
A
#
# COMPACT_ATOMS: atom_id res chain seq x y z
N MET A 1 -1.94 16.48 16.29
CA MET A 1 -1.83 15.35 15.33
C MET A 1 -0.36 15.05 15.18
N GLN A 2 0.05 13.78 15.31
CA GLN A 2 1.41 13.36 14.95
C GLN A 2 1.58 13.45 13.44
N SER A 3 2.75 13.91 13.00
CA SER A 3 3.17 13.89 11.60
C SER A 3 3.37 12.46 11.09
N ASN A 4 3.32 12.26 9.77
CA ASN A 4 3.58 10.94 9.16
C ASN A 4 4.97 10.40 9.52
N GLN A 5 5.97 11.27 9.67
CA GLN A 5 7.31 10.88 10.11
C GLN A 5 7.31 10.37 11.55
N GLU A 6 6.61 11.05 12.47
CA GLU A 6 6.49 10.58 13.85
C GLU A 6 5.76 9.23 13.95
N LYS A 7 4.72 9.02 13.12
CA LYS A 7 4.03 7.72 13.03
C LYS A 7 4.98 6.63 12.52
N LEU A 8 5.72 6.91 11.46
CA LEU A 8 6.65 5.96 10.84
C LEU A 8 7.76 5.54 11.82
N VAL A 9 8.38 6.51 12.50
CA VAL A 9 9.39 6.24 13.54
C VAL A 9 8.79 5.39 14.65
N ALA A 10 7.64 5.78 15.20
CA ALA A 10 6.99 5.02 16.28
C ALA A 10 6.69 3.57 15.87
N HIS A 11 6.26 3.35 14.63
CA HIS A 11 5.99 2.01 14.10
C HIS A 11 7.24 1.14 14.00
N PHE A 12 8.33 1.66 13.44
CA PHE A 12 9.58 0.89 13.37
C PHE A 12 10.16 0.61 14.75
N LEU A 13 10.05 1.55 15.69
CA LEU A 13 10.45 1.29 17.08
C LEU A 13 9.65 0.14 17.70
N GLU A 14 8.34 0.09 17.46
CA GLU A 14 7.49 -1.03 17.88
C GLU A 14 7.91 -2.35 17.23
N GLN A 15 8.17 -2.37 15.91
CA GLN A 15 8.62 -3.57 15.19
C GLN A 15 9.97 -4.09 15.69
N LEU A 16 10.85 -3.20 16.14
CA LEU A 16 12.14 -3.55 16.71
C LEU A 16 12.06 -3.97 18.19
N ASN A 17 10.85 -4.03 18.77
CA ASN A 17 10.59 -4.24 20.21
C ASN A 17 11.28 -3.19 21.10
N LEU A 18 11.47 -1.97 20.60
CA LEU A 18 12.11 -0.87 21.28
C LEU A 18 11.03 0.13 21.74
N ASN A 19 10.64 0.08 23.02
CA ASN A 19 9.60 0.98 23.53
C ASN A 19 10.01 2.46 23.42
N ASN A 20 9.06 3.36 23.12
CA ASN A 20 9.31 4.82 23.05
C ASN A 20 9.89 5.43 24.33
N SER A 21 9.72 4.79 25.49
CA SER A 21 10.32 5.18 26.77
C SER A 21 11.81 4.85 26.90
N THR A 22 12.37 4.11 25.94
CA THR A 22 13.76 3.62 25.96
C THR A 22 14.75 4.68 25.46
N PHE A 23 14.27 5.67 24.70
CA PHE A 23 15.13 6.68 24.06
C PHE A 23 14.95 8.06 24.66
N SER A 24 16.03 8.85 24.61
CA SER A 24 15.95 10.25 24.99
C SER A 24 15.03 11.02 24.03
N PRO A 25 14.33 12.08 24.50
CA PRO A 25 13.57 12.97 23.62
C PRO A 25 14.41 13.55 22.47
N GLU A 26 15.71 13.75 22.68
CA GLU A 26 16.65 14.22 21.66
C GLU A 26 16.87 13.17 20.56
N THR A 27 17.01 11.89 20.94
CA THR A 27 17.12 10.78 19.97
C THR A 27 15.86 10.68 19.13
N TYR A 28 14.67 10.73 19.75
CA TYR A 28 13.41 10.69 19.02
C TYR A 28 13.26 11.88 18.06
N ALA A 29 13.63 13.09 18.49
CA ALA A 29 13.61 14.27 17.64
C ALA A 29 14.56 14.13 16.43
N LYS A 30 15.74 13.52 16.61
CA LYS A 30 16.66 13.22 15.51
C LYS A 30 16.06 12.24 14.50
N LEU A 31 15.42 11.17 14.98
CA LEU A 31 14.75 10.19 14.12
C LEU A 31 13.59 10.82 13.34
N ALA A 32 12.73 11.57 14.03
CA ALA A 32 11.58 12.24 13.41
C ALA A 32 11.98 13.36 12.42
N ALA A 33 13.18 13.93 12.57
CA ALA A 33 13.73 14.90 11.62
C ALA A 33 14.29 14.25 10.35
N LYS A 34 14.49 12.93 10.31
CA LYS A 34 14.97 12.24 9.11
C LYS A 34 13.84 12.17 8.10
N GLN A 35 14.06 12.78 6.93
CA GLN A 35 13.09 12.76 5.86
C GLN A 35 13.02 11.36 5.24
N SER A 36 11.82 10.78 5.21
CA SER A 36 11.56 9.59 4.41
C SER A 36 10.87 10.01 3.10
N ALA A 37 11.52 9.74 1.97
CA ALA A 37 10.93 9.84 0.64
C ALA A 37 10.80 8.42 0.08
N ILE A 38 10.04 7.58 0.80
CA ILE A 38 9.92 6.17 0.48
C ILE A 38 9.04 5.99 -0.75
N VAL A 39 9.61 5.40 -1.80
CA VAL A 39 8.90 5.01 -3.01
C VAL A 39 9.09 3.51 -3.27
N SER A 40 10.30 2.99 -3.08
CA SER A 40 10.63 1.58 -3.34
C SER A 40 11.07 0.83 -2.08
N ILE A 41 11.32 -0.49 -2.24
CA ILE A 41 11.89 -1.32 -1.17
C ILE A 41 13.28 -0.81 -0.75
N GLU A 42 14.11 -0.34 -1.69
CA GLU A 42 15.43 0.20 -1.37
C GLU A 42 15.33 1.42 -0.48
N ASP A 43 14.30 2.26 -0.66
CA ASP A 43 14.07 3.42 0.21
C ASP A 43 13.61 2.99 1.61
N VAL A 44 12.77 1.94 1.70
CA VAL A 44 12.36 1.35 2.99
C VAL A 44 13.60 0.83 3.74
N ILE A 45 14.44 0.04 3.07
CA ILE A 45 15.66 -0.52 3.64
C ILE A 45 16.64 0.58 4.04
N ALA A 46 16.85 1.58 3.17
CA ALA A 46 17.71 2.71 3.47
C ALA A 46 17.21 3.49 4.70
N TYR A 47 15.89 3.69 4.80
CA TYR A 47 15.29 4.34 5.95
C TYR A 47 15.51 3.53 7.23
N ILE A 48 15.22 2.22 7.22
CA ILE A 48 15.43 1.34 8.37
C ILE A 48 16.90 1.32 8.81
N ASN A 49 17.85 1.19 7.88
CA ASN A 49 19.28 1.28 8.18
C ASN A 49 19.64 2.60 8.87
N THR A 50 19.09 3.71 8.37
CA THR A 50 19.32 5.03 8.95
C THR A 50 18.76 5.16 10.38
N LEU A 51 17.67 4.46 10.70
CA LEU A 51 17.18 4.34 12.08
C LEU A 51 18.14 3.48 12.92
N GLY A 52 18.62 2.35 12.37
CA GLY A 52 19.54 1.44 13.04
C GLY A 52 20.83 2.08 13.50
N GLU A 53 21.43 2.93 12.66
CA GLU A 53 22.63 3.71 13.00
C GLU A 53 22.44 4.61 14.23
N GLU A 54 21.28 5.25 14.36
CA GLU A 54 20.97 6.11 15.51
C GLU A 54 20.61 5.31 16.76
N LEU A 55 19.99 4.14 16.59
CA LEU A 55 19.48 3.30 17.68
C LEU A 55 20.55 2.35 18.25
N ASN A 56 21.69 2.17 17.56
CA ASN A 56 22.72 1.18 17.90
C ASN A 56 22.15 -0.24 18.08
N SER A 57 21.19 -0.62 17.23
CA SER A 57 20.44 -1.89 17.32
C SER A 57 20.58 -2.72 16.04
N GLU A 58 21.81 -2.98 15.60
CA GLU A 58 22.12 -3.60 14.30
C GLU A 58 21.47 -4.98 14.11
N GLU A 59 21.39 -5.82 15.14
CA GLU A 59 20.83 -7.18 15.04
C GLU A 59 19.33 -7.14 14.68
N ASN A 60 18.50 -6.47 15.50
CA ASN A 60 17.05 -6.35 15.23
C ASN A 60 16.74 -5.66 13.89
N ILE A 61 17.61 -4.74 13.47
CA ILE A 61 17.49 -4.02 12.20
C ILE A 61 17.74 -4.96 11.03
N ASN A 62 18.80 -5.76 11.10
CA ASN A 62 19.13 -6.75 10.07
C ASN A 62 18.02 -7.79 9.94
N GLU A 63 17.45 -8.27 11.06
CA GLU A 63 16.31 -9.22 11.03
C GLU A 63 15.08 -8.61 10.34
N LEU A 64 14.76 -7.34 10.62
CA LEU A 64 13.63 -6.66 9.98
C LEU A 64 13.86 -6.45 8.48
N ILE A 65 15.08 -6.06 8.08
CA ILE A 65 15.46 -5.90 6.67
C ILE A 65 15.37 -7.23 5.94
N GLU A 66 15.96 -8.29 6.50
CA GLU A 66 15.93 -9.64 5.93
C GLU A 66 14.49 -10.11 5.70
N LYS A 67 13.61 -9.91 6.70
CA LYS A 67 12.18 -10.21 6.56
C LYS A 67 11.52 -9.45 5.40
N ILE A 68 11.76 -8.14 5.28
CA ILE A 68 11.16 -7.31 4.22
C ILE A 68 11.67 -7.74 2.85
N GLU A 69 12.97 -8.00 2.72
CA GLU A 69 13.59 -8.46 1.49
C GLU A 69 13.07 -9.83 1.07
N ASP A 70 13.01 -10.79 2.00
CA ASP A 70 12.58 -12.16 1.72
C ASP A 70 11.12 -12.21 1.30
N GLU A 71 10.21 -11.58 2.04
CA GLU A 71 8.77 -11.57 1.72
C GLU A 71 8.51 -10.87 0.37
N THR A 72 9.18 -9.75 0.12
CA THR A 72 9.06 -9.06 -1.18
C THR A 72 9.64 -9.91 -2.31
N SER A 73 10.77 -10.59 -2.09
CA SER A 73 11.40 -11.48 -3.06
C SER A 73 10.51 -12.68 -3.39
N ILE A 74 9.84 -13.28 -2.40
CA ILE A 74 8.86 -14.35 -2.59
C ILE A 74 7.73 -13.88 -3.51
N LEU A 75 7.18 -12.70 -3.23
CA LEU A 75 6.12 -12.09 -4.03
C LEU A 75 6.58 -11.88 -5.48
N VAL A 76 7.71 -11.19 -5.67
CA VAL A 76 8.26 -10.90 -7.00
C VAL A 76 8.58 -12.19 -7.76
N HIS A 77 9.11 -13.22 -7.09
CA HIS A 77 9.44 -14.50 -7.70
C HIS A 77 8.20 -15.24 -8.21
N LYS A 78 7.10 -15.26 -7.44
CA LYS A 78 5.82 -15.85 -7.87
C LYS A 78 5.26 -15.13 -9.11
N LEU A 79 5.44 -13.82 -9.20
CA LEU A 79 4.97 -13.01 -10.34
C LEU A 79 5.78 -13.21 -11.64
N LYS A 80 7.00 -13.77 -11.60
CA LYS A 80 7.83 -14.02 -12.80
C LYS A 80 7.16 -14.94 -13.82
N PHE A 81 6.19 -15.74 -13.38
CA PHE A 81 5.43 -16.65 -14.23
C PHE A 81 4.20 -16.01 -14.87
N ILE A 82 3.87 -14.77 -14.50
CA ILE A 82 2.72 -14.02 -15.03
C ILE A 82 3.21 -13.13 -16.16
N THR A 83 2.66 -13.33 -17.36
CA THR A 83 3.05 -12.52 -18.51
C THR A 83 2.61 -11.07 -18.32
N ALA A 84 3.34 -10.11 -18.91
CA ALA A 84 3.00 -8.70 -18.80
C ALA A 84 1.58 -8.38 -19.31
N SER A 85 1.08 -9.15 -20.29
CA SER A 85 -0.29 -9.03 -20.81
C SER A 85 -1.37 -9.56 -19.86
N ASP A 86 -1.01 -10.40 -18.89
CA ASP A 86 -1.93 -10.93 -17.87
C ASP A 86 -1.95 -10.06 -16.61
N ARG A 87 -1.13 -8.99 -16.57
CA ARG A 87 -1.13 -8.05 -15.45
C ARG A 87 -2.25 -7.02 -15.64
N PRO A 88 -3.14 -6.84 -14.65
CA PRO A 88 -4.26 -5.91 -14.78
C PRO A 88 -3.76 -4.46 -14.78
N LYS A 89 -4.38 -3.61 -15.59
CA LYS A 89 -4.28 -2.16 -15.42
C LYS A 89 -5.12 -1.72 -14.22
N VAL A 90 -4.51 -1.00 -13.29
CA VAL A 90 -5.10 -0.64 -12.00
C VAL A 90 -5.19 0.88 -11.87
N LEU A 91 -6.41 1.36 -11.69
CA LEU A 91 -6.68 2.74 -11.28
C LEU A 91 -6.94 2.77 -9.77
N VAL A 92 -6.33 3.73 -9.07
CA VAL A 92 -6.62 3.97 -7.66
C VAL A 92 -7.25 5.34 -7.48
N LEU A 93 -8.28 5.40 -6.64
CA LEU A 93 -9.02 6.60 -6.30
C LEU A 93 -8.88 6.88 -4.81
N ASP A 94 -8.53 8.12 -4.46
CA ASP A 94 -8.55 8.60 -3.07
C ASP A 94 -9.94 9.16 -2.70
N GLN A 95 -10.74 9.53 -3.70
CA GLN A 95 -12.04 10.15 -3.47
C GLN A 95 -12.99 9.96 -4.65
N ILE A 96 -14.29 9.79 -4.35
CA ILE A 96 -15.37 9.70 -5.36
C ILE A 96 -15.79 11.08 -5.87
N GLU A 97 -15.92 12.07 -4.98
CA GLU A 97 -16.47 13.39 -5.33
C GLU A 97 -15.78 14.53 -4.55
N PRO A 98 -15.08 15.46 -5.23
CA PRO A 98 -14.63 15.33 -6.62
C PRO A 98 -13.80 14.05 -6.81
N LEU A 99 -13.88 13.47 -8.02
CA LEU A 99 -13.12 12.28 -8.37
C LEU A 99 -11.62 12.60 -8.29
N GLU A 100 -10.90 11.91 -7.41
CA GLU A 100 -9.47 12.13 -7.18
C GLU A 100 -8.72 10.83 -7.44
N ILE A 101 -7.84 10.86 -8.45
CA ILE A 101 -6.98 9.74 -8.81
C ILE A 101 -5.71 9.83 -7.97
N ASN A 102 -5.34 8.71 -7.33
CA ASN A 102 -4.12 8.65 -6.55
C ASN A 102 -2.89 8.56 -7.50
N GLU A 103 -2.02 9.57 -7.44
CA GLU A 103 -0.77 9.63 -8.21
C GLU A 103 0.48 9.44 -7.33
N SER A 104 0.33 8.94 -6.10
CA SER A 104 1.44 8.77 -5.16
C SER A 104 2.50 7.83 -5.72
N ALA A 105 3.74 8.30 -5.87
CA ALA A 105 4.85 7.50 -6.40
C ALA A 105 5.01 6.16 -5.66
N TYR A 106 4.85 6.17 -4.33
CA TYR A 106 4.89 4.97 -3.49
C TYR A 106 3.84 3.94 -3.90
N LEU A 107 2.58 4.37 -4.05
CA LEU A 107 1.50 3.45 -4.38
C LEU A 107 1.63 2.96 -5.82
N GLN A 108 2.03 3.84 -6.74
CA GLN A 108 2.30 3.52 -8.12
C GLN A 108 3.40 2.45 -8.25
N GLU A 109 4.44 2.52 -7.41
CA GLU A 109 5.49 1.50 -7.35
C GLU A 109 5.00 0.21 -6.67
N SER A 110 4.27 0.33 -5.56
CA SER A 110 3.67 -0.81 -4.85
C SER A 110 2.75 -1.63 -5.77
N ILE A 111 1.98 -0.97 -6.64
CA ILE A 111 1.14 -1.65 -7.65
C ILE A 111 1.99 -2.50 -8.60
N LYS A 112 3.13 -1.98 -9.07
CA LYS A 112 4.02 -2.72 -9.99
C LYS A 112 4.64 -3.93 -9.30
N ILE A 113 5.11 -3.75 -8.06
CA ILE A 113 5.69 -4.82 -7.25
C ILE A 113 4.66 -5.92 -7.03
N ALA A 114 3.41 -5.56 -6.68
CA ALA A 114 2.28 -6.47 -6.49
C ALA A 114 1.77 -7.15 -7.78
N GLY A 115 2.31 -6.78 -8.95
CA GLY A 115 1.98 -7.43 -10.23
C GLY A 115 0.85 -6.79 -11.02
N GLY A 116 0.49 -5.55 -10.71
CA GLY A 116 -0.39 -4.70 -11.52
C GLY A 116 0.38 -3.78 -12.48
N ILE A 117 -0.36 -3.04 -13.29
CA ILE A 117 0.13 -1.94 -14.12
C ILE A 117 -0.63 -0.69 -13.71
N PRO A 118 0.01 0.31 -13.07
CA PRO A 118 -0.70 1.53 -12.70
C PRO A 118 -1.23 2.26 -13.94
N THR A 119 -2.41 2.86 -13.82
CA THR A 119 -2.98 3.77 -14.83
C THR A 119 -3.67 4.95 -14.15
N THR A 120 -3.61 6.12 -14.78
CA THR A 120 -4.40 7.31 -14.42
C THR A 120 -5.54 7.55 -15.42
N THR A 121 -5.75 6.62 -16.37
CA THR A 121 -6.81 6.70 -17.38
C THR A 121 -7.93 5.72 -17.03
N PRO A 122 -9.11 6.20 -16.56
CA PRO A 122 -10.19 5.34 -16.10
C PRO A 122 -10.67 4.29 -17.10
N HIS A 123 -10.83 4.67 -18.37
CA HIS A 123 -11.31 3.75 -19.42
C HIS A 123 -10.37 2.57 -19.69
N GLU A 124 -9.09 2.68 -19.32
CA GLU A 124 -8.11 1.61 -19.49
C GLU A 124 -8.04 0.66 -18.29
N ALA A 125 -8.67 1.00 -17.17
CA ALA A 125 -8.59 0.24 -15.94
C ALA A 125 -9.29 -1.12 -16.08
N ASP A 126 -8.55 -2.19 -15.83
CA ASP A 126 -9.10 -3.54 -15.67
C ASP A 126 -9.56 -3.78 -14.22
N LYS A 127 -9.01 -3.02 -13.26
CA LYS A 127 -9.39 -3.01 -11.84
C LYS A 127 -9.39 -1.57 -11.32
N ILE A 128 -10.37 -1.24 -10.48
CA ILE A 128 -10.42 0.03 -9.74
C ILE A 128 -10.34 -0.26 -8.25
N ILE A 129 -9.44 0.43 -7.54
CA ILE A 129 -9.38 0.43 -6.08
C ILE A 129 -9.79 1.81 -5.59
N LEU A 130 -10.77 1.86 -4.70
CA LEU A 130 -11.14 3.07 -3.96
C LEU A 130 -10.59 2.96 -2.53
N ILE A 131 -9.76 3.92 -2.12
CA ILE A 131 -9.24 4.00 -0.76
C ILE A 131 -10.23 4.79 0.10
N ASP A 132 -11.06 4.08 0.85
CA ASP A 132 -12.00 4.69 1.79
C ASP A 132 -12.34 3.68 2.90
N SER A 133 -11.86 3.96 4.12
CA SER A 133 -12.12 3.12 5.30
C SER A 133 -13.44 3.44 5.98
N ASP A 134 -14.19 4.45 5.52
CA ASP A 134 -15.46 4.83 6.11
C ASP A 134 -16.60 3.98 5.52
N GLU A 135 -17.43 3.37 6.36
CA GLU A 135 -18.57 2.54 5.93
C GLU A 135 -19.59 3.31 5.07
N THR A 136 -19.63 4.65 5.16
CA THR A 136 -20.49 5.48 4.32
C THR A 136 -20.11 5.43 2.84
N VAL A 137 -18.90 4.96 2.49
CA VAL A 137 -18.46 4.78 1.10
C VAL A 137 -19.47 3.98 0.27
N PHE A 138 -20.08 2.95 0.85
CA PHE A 138 -21.04 2.09 0.13
C PHE A 138 -22.29 2.84 -0.31
N THR A 139 -22.67 3.92 0.40
CA THR A 139 -23.78 4.79 0.00
C THR A 139 -23.42 5.75 -1.13
N ARG A 140 -22.11 5.99 -1.33
CA ARG A 140 -21.54 6.90 -2.33
C ARG A 140 -21.08 6.18 -3.60
N ILE A 141 -20.87 4.86 -3.56
CA ILE A 141 -20.53 4.07 -4.75
C ILE A 141 -21.47 4.34 -5.95
N PRO A 142 -22.80 4.48 -5.78
CA PRO A 142 -23.67 4.86 -6.89
C PRO A 142 -23.27 6.16 -7.61
N LEU A 143 -22.65 7.12 -6.91
CA LEU A 143 -22.12 8.34 -7.53
C LEU A 143 -20.92 8.03 -8.42
N LEU A 144 -20.01 7.18 -7.94
CA LEU A 144 -18.85 6.71 -8.71
C LEU A 144 -19.30 5.96 -9.97
N LEU A 145 -20.32 5.11 -9.86
CA LEU A 145 -20.87 4.34 -10.97
C LEU A 145 -21.65 5.20 -11.99
N ASN A 146 -22.03 6.42 -11.62
CA ASN A 146 -22.66 7.38 -12.53
C ASN A 146 -21.64 8.27 -13.24
N ASP A 147 -20.37 8.27 -12.82
CA ASP A 147 -19.31 8.99 -13.52
C ASP A 147 -19.07 8.32 -14.90
N PRO A 148 -19.21 9.06 -16.03
CA PRO A 148 -19.09 8.46 -17.35
C PRO A 148 -17.72 7.81 -17.64
N SER A 149 -16.64 8.32 -17.03
CA SER A 149 -15.30 7.79 -17.24
C SER A 149 -15.10 6.45 -16.52
N ILE A 150 -15.71 6.31 -15.35
CA ILE A 150 -15.67 5.09 -14.54
C ILE A 150 -16.67 4.04 -15.06
N ALA A 151 -17.91 4.44 -15.32
CA ALA A 151 -19.00 3.55 -15.75
C ALA A 151 -18.69 2.79 -17.04
N GLN A 152 -17.85 3.36 -17.91
CA GLN A 152 -17.43 2.77 -19.19
C GLN A 152 -16.10 2.03 -19.11
N SER A 153 -15.48 1.93 -17.94
CA SER A 153 -14.23 1.19 -17.76
C SER A 153 -14.46 -0.32 -17.83
N LYS A 154 -13.43 -1.06 -18.24
CA LYS A 154 -13.46 -2.53 -18.19
C LYS A 154 -13.61 -3.04 -16.77
N ALA A 155 -13.09 -2.31 -15.78
CA ALA A 155 -13.22 -2.67 -14.38
C ALA A 155 -14.69 -2.80 -13.97
N ILE A 156 -15.54 -1.85 -14.36
CA ILE A 156 -16.98 -1.92 -14.07
C ILE A 156 -17.66 -3.04 -14.87
N GLU A 157 -17.30 -3.22 -16.15
CA GLU A 157 -17.82 -4.32 -16.98
C GLU A 157 -17.54 -5.71 -16.38
N LEU A 158 -16.36 -5.88 -15.77
CA LEU A 158 -15.86 -7.14 -15.22
C LEU A 158 -16.09 -7.31 -13.70
N ASP A 159 -16.92 -6.46 -13.09
CA ASP A 159 -17.19 -6.45 -11.64
C ASP A 159 -15.89 -6.33 -10.79
N GLN A 160 -14.89 -5.58 -11.28
CA GLN A 160 -13.56 -5.40 -10.67
C GLN A 160 -13.41 -4.06 -9.94
N LEU A 161 -14.40 -3.72 -9.10
CA LEU A 161 -14.33 -2.59 -8.18
C LEU A 161 -13.99 -3.10 -6.78
N PHE A 162 -12.92 -2.58 -6.19
CA PHE A 162 -12.45 -2.95 -4.86
C PHE A 162 -12.46 -1.70 -3.96
N ILE A 163 -12.85 -1.88 -2.70
CA ILE A 163 -12.72 -0.87 -1.65
C ILE A 163 -11.61 -1.31 -0.73
N MET A 164 -10.58 -0.47 -0.58
CA MET A 164 -9.56 -0.63 0.44
C MET A 164 -10.09 -0.01 1.74
N THR A 165 -10.50 -0.87 2.66
CA THR A 165 -11.12 -0.49 3.93
C THR A 165 -10.13 -0.36 5.08
N LYS A 166 -8.87 -0.78 4.88
CA LYS A 166 -7.79 -0.64 5.86
C LYS A 166 -7.53 0.85 6.17
N PRO A 167 -7.67 1.28 7.44
CA PRO A 167 -7.37 2.65 7.82
C PRO A 167 -5.91 3.00 7.55
N GLY A 168 -5.65 4.14 6.92
CA GLY A 168 -4.29 4.62 6.69
C GLY A 168 -3.53 3.97 5.54
N PHE A 169 -4.18 3.08 4.76
CA PHE A 169 -3.56 2.41 3.61
C PHE A 169 -2.86 3.40 2.68
N ALA A 170 -1.57 3.17 2.45
CA ALA A 170 -0.68 3.97 1.60
C ALA A 170 -0.56 5.47 1.98
N GLN A 171 -1.12 5.93 3.10
CA GLN A 171 -1.06 7.33 3.53
C GLN A 171 0.32 7.70 4.09
N THR A 172 1.00 6.74 4.73
CA THR A 172 2.36 6.90 5.23
C THR A 172 3.24 5.86 4.53
N PRO A 173 3.96 6.25 3.46
CA PRO A 173 4.85 5.34 2.73
C PRO A 173 5.79 4.57 3.66
N GLY A 174 5.85 3.25 3.48
CA GLY A 174 6.67 2.35 4.26
C GLY A 174 6.13 1.95 5.64
N TYR A 175 4.99 2.50 6.08
CA TYR A 175 4.42 2.21 7.41
C TYR A 175 3.99 0.74 7.54
N GLU A 176 3.18 0.23 6.61
CA GLU A 176 2.74 -1.17 6.61
C GLU A 176 3.12 -1.86 5.29
N TYR A 177 4.35 -1.61 4.81
CA TYR A 177 4.83 -1.96 3.47
C TYR A 177 4.45 -3.37 3.01
N LEU A 178 4.78 -4.40 3.80
CA LEU A 178 4.48 -5.79 3.44
C LEU A 178 2.98 -6.06 3.36
N THR A 179 2.22 -5.66 4.38
CA THR A 179 0.76 -5.85 4.43
C THR A 179 0.07 -5.18 3.23
N GLU A 180 0.53 -3.97 2.86
CA GLU A 180 0.01 -3.24 1.71
C GLU A 180 0.32 -3.96 0.39
N LEU A 181 1.55 -4.45 0.21
CA LEU A 181 1.92 -5.24 -0.96
C LEU A 181 1.14 -6.55 -1.07
N GLU A 182 0.98 -7.27 0.03
CA GLU A 182 0.21 -8.51 0.09
C GLU A 182 -1.25 -8.27 -0.28
N SER A 183 -1.88 -7.23 0.29
CA SER A 183 -3.27 -6.86 -0.03
C SER A 183 -3.45 -6.55 -1.52
N LEU A 184 -2.52 -5.79 -2.10
CA LEU A 184 -2.53 -5.50 -3.54
C LEU A 184 -2.32 -6.77 -4.38
N ALA A 185 -1.40 -7.65 -3.98
CA ALA A 185 -1.12 -8.88 -4.70
C ALA A 185 -2.31 -9.85 -4.69
N GLU A 186 -3.07 -9.92 -3.58
CA GLU A 186 -4.33 -10.66 -3.54
C GLU A 186 -5.36 -10.10 -4.52
N ILE A 187 -5.55 -8.78 -4.56
CA ILE A 187 -6.51 -8.13 -5.47
C ILE A 187 -6.12 -8.37 -6.94
N PHE A 188 -4.83 -8.27 -7.26
CA PHE A 188 -4.36 -8.35 -8.63
C PHE A 188 -4.26 -9.78 -9.14
N GLN A 189 -3.82 -10.70 -8.30
CA GLN A 189 -3.45 -12.07 -8.67
C GLN A 189 -4.00 -13.10 -7.65
N PRO A 190 -5.32 -13.15 -7.41
CA PRO A 190 -5.94 -13.97 -6.35
C PRO A 190 -5.76 -15.48 -6.54
N LYS A 191 -5.38 -15.93 -7.75
CA LYS A 191 -5.04 -17.32 -8.03
C LYS A 191 -3.68 -17.74 -7.46
N TYR A 192 -2.80 -16.79 -7.21
CA TYR A 192 -1.40 -17.03 -6.80
C TYR A 192 -1.13 -16.58 -5.36
N PHE A 193 -1.91 -15.62 -4.85
CA PHE A 193 -1.73 -15.01 -3.54
C PHE A 193 -3.02 -15.12 -2.73
N VAL A 194 -2.88 -15.73 -1.55
CA VAL A 194 -3.94 -15.88 -0.54
C VAL A 194 -3.27 -15.71 0.83
N TYR A 195 -3.23 -14.48 1.30
CA TYR A 195 -2.74 -14.01 2.60
C TYR A 195 -3.88 -13.83 3.63
N GLY A 196 -5.13 -13.74 3.17
CA GLY A 196 -6.32 -13.60 4.00
C GLY A 196 -6.63 -12.15 4.41
N HIS A 197 -6.35 -11.18 3.52
CA HIS A 197 -6.67 -9.76 3.72
C HIS A 197 -8.06 -9.39 3.21
N GLU A 198 -8.66 -10.19 2.31
CA GLU A 198 -10.07 -10.06 1.92
C GLU A 198 -11.00 -10.07 3.15
N GLY A 199 -11.88 -9.08 3.24
CA GLY A 199 -12.80 -8.90 4.38
C GLY A 199 -12.17 -8.26 5.62
N LYS A 200 -10.86 -8.02 5.62
CA LYS A 200 -10.15 -7.28 6.68
C LYS A 200 -9.65 -5.94 6.17
N ASP A 201 -8.81 -5.98 5.14
CA ASP A 201 -8.15 -4.79 4.60
C ASP A 201 -8.86 -4.29 3.36
N TRP A 202 -9.51 -5.17 2.60
CA TRP A 202 -10.22 -4.81 1.37
C TRP A 202 -11.47 -5.66 1.14
N LEU A 203 -12.39 -5.12 0.34
CA LEU A 203 -13.64 -5.77 -0.07
C LEU A 203 -13.84 -5.58 -1.59
N GLN A 204 -14.43 -6.56 -2.26
CA GLN A 204 -14.89 -6.40 -3.65
C GLN A 204 -16.35 -5.97 -3.68
N PHE A 205 -16.65 -4.90 -4.42
CA PHE A 205 -18.03 -4.49 -4.69
C PHE A 205 -18.55 -5.24 -5.91
N GLN A 206 -19.61 -6.03 -5.71
CA GLN A 206 -20.28 -6.77 -6.79
C GLN A 206 -21.53 -5.99 -7.22
N LEU A 207 -21.68 -5.79 -8.54
CA LEU A 207 -22.82 -5.06 -9.11
C LEU A 207 -24.06 -5.96 -9.31
N LYS A 208 -23.95 -7.27 -9.04
CA LYS A 208 -24.97 -8.30 -9.30
C LYS A 208 -25.50 -8.94 -8.02
#